data_AF-A0A413PMC9-F1
#
_entry.id   AF-A0A413PMC9-F1
#
_cell.length_a   1.000
_cell.length_b   1.000
_cell.length_c   1.000
_cell.angle_alpha   90.00
_cell.angle_beta   90.00
_cell.angle_gamma   90.00
#
_symmetry.space_group_name_H-M   'P 1'
#
loop_
_entity.id
_entity.type
_entity.pdbx_description
1 polymer ?
#
loop_
_entity_poly.entity_id
_entity_poly.type
_entity_poly.pdbx_seq_one_letter_code
_entity_poly.pdbx_strand_id
1 'polypeptide(L)'
;MFKTLNLNQYNNIEISALKLFRENPEVMREYDIQDEYELHNLLKKICPKDMDISFKRMPNIEFGKADRDKQVMDLLLEMAPVTNTDLADAYEKQFGVLASTVLANYFKKIYKYFFNGVYKIDAPRLSEIMVDKLSKCLDKEFYLLADIRKVYNTIFPNADPNMLNPFTIKELGFRVYSNYAVSNKYTSAVEYFRTILTAQDLIDASQFPEGMLTIIAYMSEVYRLKACYEIIEYRPQKYINIRKLCSVGMGSHVIKDYCKSVYAYSVPTYFTIHSLHRIGFEHELDDLGFEEWFYSSILVEDKEHFCYRRVGKNRLFKKGQGEVYLADFIEWIIYSKDTLSMDVYDLSDELLNEYNISIETFKLVEATKENSLYYDRITEKSTQIMKYILMKSRRKK
;
A
#
# COMPACT_ATOMS: atom_id res chain seq x y z
N MET A 1 3.55 7.10 -3.59
CA MET A 1 3.86 7.14 -2.16
C MET A 1 2.66 7.45 -1.27
N PHE A 2 2.08 8.67 -1.30
CA PHE A 2 1.02 9.06 -0.34
C PHE A 2 -0.18 8.09 -0.31
N LYS A 3 -0.73 7.75 -1.49
CA LYS A 3 -1.81 6.77 -1.62
C LYS A 3 -1.39 5.36 -1.17
N THR A 4 -0.11 5.03 -1.29
CA THR A 4 0.47 3.73 -0.92
C THR A 4 0.64 3.59 0.59
N LEU A 5 1.11 4.65 1.27
CA LEU A 5 1.24 4.69 2.74
C LEU A 5 -0.13 4.77 3.44
N ASN A 6 -1.15 5.19 2.70
CA ASN A 6 -2.53 5.29 3.16
C ASN A 6 -2.63 5.97 4.55
N LEU A 7 -2.17 7.20 4.60
CA LEU A 7 -2.13 7.98 5.85
C LEU A 7 -3.52 8.24 6.45
N ASN A 8 -4.57 8.15 5.64
CA ASN A 8 -5.95 8.37 6.06
C ASN A 8 -6.50 7.29 7.00
N GLN A 9 -5.82 6.13 7.16
CA GLN A 9 -6.26 5.12 8.14
C GLN A 9 -6.07 5.56 9.59
N TYR A 10 -5.20 6.52 9.84
CA TYR A 10 -4.91 7.04 11.16
C TYR A 10 -5.87 8.17 11.48
N ASN A 11 -6.50 8.12 12.65
CA ASN A 11 -7.46 9.13 13.08
C ASN A 11 -7.38 9.31 14.60
N ASN A 12 -7.23 10.56 15.04
CA ASN A 12 -7.06 10.96 16.44
C ASN A 12 -5.94 10.18 17.17
N ILE A 13 -4.79 10.06 16.51
CA ILE A 13 -3.65 9.27 16.97
C ILE A 13 -2.33 9.97 16.60
N GLU A 14 -1.35 9.91 17.50
CA GLU A 14 0.03 10.33 17.27
C GLU A 14 0.92 9.10 17.08
N ILE A 15 1.70 9.09 16.00
CA ILE A 15 2.72 8.08 15.70
C ILE A 15 4.03 8.75 15.30
N SER A 16 5.12 8.02 15.37
CA SER A 16 6.39 8.37 14.75
C SER A 16 6.41 7.91 13.29
N ALA A 17 7.09 8.66 12.42
CA ALA A 17 7.39 8.23 11.05
C ALA A 17 8.15 6.89 11.03
N LEU A 18 8.83 6.51 12.11
CA LEU A 18 9.48 5.21 12.26
C LEU A 18 8.50 4.04 12.13
N LYS A 19 7.26 4.21 12.59
CA LYS A 19 6.20 3.21 12.39
C LYS A 19 5.95 3.00 10.91
N LEU A 20 5.71 4.08 10.17
CA LEU A 20 5.43 4.04 8.73
C LEU A 20 6.62 3.45 7.96
N PHE A 21 7.84 3.83 8.33
CA PHE A 21 9.07 3.34 7.73
C PHE A 21 9.20 1.81 7.88
N ARG A 22 9.06 1.30 9.12
CA ARG A 22 9.15 -0.14 9.43
C ARG A 22 8.03 -0.96 8.77
N GLU A 23 6.83 -0.40 8.70
CA GLU A 23 5.64 -1.11 8.20
C GLU A 23 5.52 -1.09 6.67
N ASN A 24 6.28 -0.27 5.96
CA ASN A 24 6.18 -0.11 4.50
C ASN A 24 7.55 -0.22 3.79
N PRO A 25 8.33 -1.30 3.98
CA PRO A 25 9.69 -1.40 3.45
C PRO A 25 9.76 -1.37 1.91
N GLU A 26 8.74 -1.89 1.23
CA GLU A 26 8.64 -1.82 -0.23
C GLU A 26 8.51 -0.37 -0.72
N VAL A 27 7.68 0.43 -0.05
CA VAL A 27 7.52 1.86 -0.37
C VAL A 27 8.80 2.61 -0.06
N MET A 28 9.48 2.30 1.05
CA MET A 28 10.76 2.95 1.36
C MET A 28 11.79 2.68 0.27
N ARG A 29 11.87 1.43 -0.24
CA ARG A 29 12.77 1.08 -1.36
C ARG A 29 12.37 1.75 -2.68
N GLU A 30 11.08 1.76 -3.03
CA GLU A 30 10.58 2.39 -4.27
C GLU A 30 10.91 3.89 -4.36
N TYR A 31 10.90 4.58 -3.21
CA TYR A 31 11.18 6.03 -3.14
C TYR A 31 12.56 6.37 -2.59
N ASP A 32 13.45 5.37 -2.43
CA ASP A 32 14.81 5.50 -1.89
C ASP A 32 14.93 6.23 -0.54
N ILE A 33 13.98 5.96 0.37
CA ILE A 33 13.91 6.58 1.69
C ILE A 33 14.77 5.78 2.67
N GLN A 34 15.74 6.44 3.30
CA GLN A 34 16.77 5.80 4.12
C GLN A 34 16.38 5.66 5.59
N ASP A 35 15.61 6.61 6.13
CA ASP A 35 15.21 6.61 7.54
C ASP A 35 13.88 7.33 7.82
N GLU A 36 13.44 7.29 9.07
CA GLU A 36 12.20 7.93 9.51
C GLU A 36 12.22 9.46 9.44
N TYR A 37 13.40 10.08 9.51
CA TYR A 37 13.55 11.53 9.48
C TYR A 37 13.40 12.05 8.06
N GLU A 38 13.98 11.35 7.09
CA GLU A 38 13.78 11.59 5.67
C GLU A 38 12.30 11.41 5.31
N LEU A 39 11.67 10.31 5.76
CA LEU A 39 10.25 10.07 5.55
C LEU A 39 9.39 11.21 6.11
N HIS A 40 9.66 11.64 7.35
CA HIS A 40 8.93 12.74 7.99
C HIS A 40 9.03 14.04 7.19
N ASN A 41 10.25 14.40 6.77
CA ASN A 41 10.49 15.61 5.99
C ASN A 41 9.85 15.57 4.61
N LEU A 42 9.89 14.41 3.94
CA LEU A 42 9.26 14.22 2.64
C LEU A 42 7.74 14.34 2.77
N LEU A 43 7.14 13.62 3.72
CA LEU A 43 5.70 13.70 4.00
C LEU A 43 5.27 15.13 4.33
N LYS A 44 6.03 15.86 5.14
CA LYS A 44 5.75 17.26 5.46
C LYS A 44 5.72 18.17 4.23
N LYS A 45 6.48 17.87 3.18
CA LYS A 45 6.52 18.65 1.93
C LYS A 45 5.37 18.31 0.99
N ILE A 46 5.00 17.03 0.89
CA ILE A 46 4.06 16.55 -0.13
C ILE A 46 2.63 16.37 0.36
N CYS A 47 2.41 16.35 1.68
CA CYS A 47 1.09 16.10 2.24
C CYS A 47 0.13 17.24 1.86
N PRO A 48 -1.04 16.93 1.28
CA PRO A 48 -2.07 17.91 0.99
C PRO A 48 -2.47 18.70 2.25
N LYS A 49 -2.69 20.00 2.10
CA LYS A 49 -2.98 20.92 3.23
C LYS A 49 -4.39 20.77 3.80
N ASP A 50 -5.28 20.12 3.07
CA ASP A 50 -6.67 19.83 3.43
C ASP A 50 -6.82 18.59 4.31
N MET A 51 -5.74 17.83 4.51
CA MET A 51 -5.74 16.69 5.43
C MET A 51 -5.53 17.14 6.88
N ASP A 52 -6.22 16.46 7.79
CA ASP A 52 -6.10 16.68 9.23
C ASP A 52 -4.84 15.99 9.77
N ILE A 53 -3.66 16.46 9.33
CA ILE A 53 -2.35 15.91 9.68
C ILE A 53 -1.44 17.05 10.14
N SER A 54 -0.84 16.90 11.32
CA SER A 54 0.10 17.86 11.91
C SER A 54 1.47 17.22 12.13
N PHE A 55 2.49 17.73 11.45
CA PHE A 55 3.87 17.30 11.65
C PHE A 55 4.46 17.99 12.89
N LYS A 56 4.55 17.26 14.00
CA LYS A 56 5.07 17.73 15.30
C LYS A 56 6.60 17.72 15.33
N ARG A 57 7.19 17.79 16.53
CA ARG A 57 8.65 17.61 16.72
C ARG A 57 9.05 16.27 16.09
N MET A 58 9.95 16.34 15.13
CA MET A 58 10.43 15.21 14.34
C MET A 58 10.90 14.06 15.25
N PRO A 59 10.60 12.79 14.91
CA PRO A 59 9.86 12.32 13.74
C PRO A 59 8.34 12.11 14.00
N ASN A 60 7.72 12.83 14.96
CA ASN A 60 6.30 12.62 15.31
C ASN A 60 5.32 13.27 14.32
N ILE A 61 4.23 12.56 14.05
CA ILE A 61 3.13 12.94 13.18
C ILE A 61 1.81 12.71 13.94
N GLU A 62 0.99 13.75 14.02
CA GLU A 62 -0.35 13.72 14.60
C GLU A 62 -1.38 13.64 13.49
N PHE A 63 -2.34 12.71 13.62
CA PHE A 63 -3.47 12.53 12.72
C PHE A 63 -4.74 12.88 13.47
N GLY A 64 -5.51 13.85 12.97
CA GLY A 64 -6.67 14.38 13.68
C GLY A 64 -6.30 15.11 14.96
N LYS A 65 -7.13 14.97 15.99
CA LYS A 65 -6.89 15.50 17.34
C LYS A 65 -6.41 14.37 18.25
N ALA A 66 -5.12 14.07 18.17
CA ALA A 66 -4.53 13.01 18.98
C ALA A 66 -4.57 13.36 20.48
N ASP A 67 -4.89 12.35 21.29
CA ASP A 67 -4.75 12.40 22.75
C ASP A 67 -3.74 11.33 23.17
N ARG A 68 -2.49 11.78 23.32
CA ARG A 68 -1.37 10.90 23.71
C ARG A 68 -1.58 10.26 25.07
N ASP A 69 -2.16 10.98 26.02
CA ASP A 69 -2.40 10.44 27.36
C ASP A 69 -3.47 9.34 27.31
N LYS A 70 -4.49 9.52 26.46
CA LYS A 70 -5.45 8.46 26.16
C LYS A 70 -4.81 7.28 25.47
N GLN A 71 -3.93 7.47 24.47
CA GLN A 71 -3.20 6.38 23.83
C GLN A 71 -2.41 5.53 24.84
N VAL A 72 -1.70 6.20 25.78
CA VAL A 72 -0.99 5.53 26.86
C VAL A 72 -1.94 4.79 27.80
N MET A 73 -3.07 5.42 28.16
CA MET A 73 -4.08 4.81 29.04
C MET A 73 -4.73 3.58 28.41
N ASP A 74 -5.09 3.66 27.12
CA ASP A 74 -5.72 2.57 26.37
C ASP A 74 -4.77 1.37 26.27
N LEU A 75 -3.47 1.62 26.01
CA LEU A 75 -2.45 0.58 26.02
C LEU A 75 -2.23 -0.03 27.42
N LEU A 76 -2.27 0.80 28.46
CA LEU A 76 -2.18 0.31 29.84
C LEU A 76 -3.38 -0.58 30.20
N LEU A 77 -4.61 -0.16 29.89
CA LEU A 77 -5.82 -0.97 30.11
C LEU A 77 -5.75 -2.29 29.36
N GLU A 78 -5.13 -2.29 28.19
CA GLU A 78 -4.96 -3.48 27.36
C GLU A 78 -4.00 -4.52 27.96
N MET A 79 -2.92 -4.05 28.61
CA MET A 79 -1.79 -4.88 29.02
C MET A 79 -1.69 -5.12 30.52
N ALA A 80 -2.38 -4.33 31.35
CA ALA A 80 -2.27 -4.42 32.80
C ALA A 80 -2.66 -5.81 33.33
N PRO A 81 -1.91 -6.39 34.29
CA PRO A 81 -0.71 -5.83 34.91
C PRO A 81 0.54 -5.91 34.01
N VAL A 82 1.33 -4.83 33.94
CA VAL A 82 2.49 -4.71 33.02
C VAL A 82 3.63 -3.90 33.64
N THR A 83 4.89 -4.25 33.36
CA THR A 83 6.03 -3.44 33.82
C THR A 83 6.10 -2.11 33.05
N ASN A 84 6.81 -1.11 33.58
CA ASN A 84 7.01 0.14 32.86
C ASN A 84 7.81 -0.05 31.56
N THR A 85 8.83 -0.92 31.57
CA THR A 85 9.65 -1.23 30.40
C THR A 85 8.84 -1.96 29.34
N ASP A 86 8.08 -2.99 29.71
CA ASP A 86 7.23 -3.72 28.75
C ASP A 86 6.14 -2.83 28.14
N LEU A 87 5.57 -1.92 28.94
CA LEU A 87 4.59 -0.95 28.44
C LEU A 87 5.22 0.04 27.45
N ALA A 88 6.45 0.48 27.70
CA ALA A 88 7.16 1.39 26.80
C ALA A 88 7.58 0.71 25.50
N ASP A 89 8.05 -0.53 25.57
CA ASP A 89 8.40 -1.34 24.40
C ASP A 89 7.16 -1.63 23.54
N ALA A 90 6.02 -1.91 24.18
CA ALA A 90 4.75 -2.05 23.48
C ALA A 90 4.31 -0.74 22.81
N TYR A 91 4.49 0.40 23.47
CA TYR A 91 4.20 1.72 22.88
C TYR A 91 5.10 2.01 21.67
N GLU A 92 6.39 1.70 21.76
CA GLU A 92 7.31 1.83 20.61
C GLU A 92 6.87 0.95 19.45
N LYS A 93 6.57 -0.32 19.72
CA LYS A 93 6.13 -1.24 18.68
C LYS A 93 4.83 -0.76 18.01
N GLN A 94 3.89 -0.25 18.78
CA GLN A 94 2.58 0.14 18.28
C GLN A 94 2.57 1.51 17.57
N PHE A 95 3.30 2.50 18.10
CA PHE A 95 3.25 3.89 17.65
C PHE A 95 4.57 4.41 17.08
N GLY A 96 5.66 3.65 17.16
CA GLY A 96 6.98 3.99 16.61
C GLY A 96 7.80 4.98 17.43
N VAL A 97 7.33 5.39 18.62
CA VAL A 97 8.05 6.31 19.50
C VAL A 97 9.00 5.51 20.39
N LEU A 98 10.30 5.82 20.35
CA LEU A 98 11.32 5.08 21.10
C LEU A 98 10.95 4.86 22.58
N ALA A 99 11.09 3.63 23.07
CA ALA A 99 10.69 3.24 24.43
C ALA A 99 11.38 4.11 25.50
N SER A 100 12.64 4.48 25.29
CA SER A 100 13.38 5.42 26.15
C SER A 100 12.72 6.81 26.25
N THR A 101 12.18 7.30 25.13
CA THR A 101 11.46 8.59 25.07
C THR A 101 10.11 8.48 25.78
N VAL A 102 9.40 7.37 25.58
CA VAL A 102 8.11 7.08 26.24
C VAL A 102 8.28 7.03 27.75
N LEU A 103 9.25 6.25 28.25
CA LEU A 103 9.57 6.13 29.68
C LEU A 103 9.85 7.49 30.33
N ALA A 104 10.62 8.34 29.65
CA ALA A 104 11.01 9.63 30.19
C ALA A 104 9.87 10.66 30.21
N ASN A 105 8.92 10.60 29.26
CA ASN A 105 8.04 11.73 28.99
C ASN A 105 6.53 11.41 29.03
N TYR A 106 6.11 10.18 28.74
CA TYR A 106 4.70 9.90 28.40
C TYR A 106 3.90 9.34 29.57
N PHE A 107 4.55 8.75 30.58
CA PHE A 107 3.84 8.04 31.65
C PHE A 107 3.41 8.89 32.85
N LYS A 108 3.62 10.20 32.82
CA LYS A 108 3.33 11.10 33.96
C LYS A 108 1.88 10.98 34.46
N LYS A 109 0.90 10.85 33.57
CA LYS A 109 -0.53 10.77 33.95
C LYS A 109 -0.97 9.39 34.45
N ILE A 110 -0.24 8.33 34.12
CA ILE A 110 -0.54 6.96 34.57
C ILE A 110 0.25 6.57 35.83
N TYR A 111 1.17 7.40 36.31
CA TYR A 111 2.04 7.10 37.46
C TYR A 111 1.27 6.70 38.73
N LYS A 112 0.03 7.19 38.90
CA LYS A 112 -0.86 6.78 40.01
C LYS A 112 -1.19 5.28 40.04
N TYR A 113 -1.00 4.57 38.93
CA TYR A 113 -1.21 3.13 38.82
C TYR A 113 0.09 2.33 38.98
N PHE A 114 1.23 2.99 39.18
CA PHE A 114 2.55 2.36 39.26
C PHE A 114 2.89 1.97 40.70
N PHE A 115 3.08 0.66 40.95
CA PHE A 115 3.47 0.15 42.26
C PHE A 115 4.47 -1.01 42.09
N ASN A 116 5.62 -0.93 42.77
CA ASN A 116 6.68 -1.94 42.76
C ASN A 116 7.12 -2.36 41.34
N GLY A 117 7.35 -1.41 40.44
CA GLY A 117 7.83 -1.71 39.07
C GLY A 117 6.73 -2.12 38.09
N VAL A 118 5.47 -2.22 38.52
CA VAL A 118 4.36 -2.73 37.73
C VAL A 118 3.20 -1.73 37.76
N TYR A 119 2.61 -1.47 36.59
CA TYR A 119 1.33 -0.78 36.49
C TYR A 119 0.18 -1.76 36.73
N LYS A 120 -0.72 -1.39 37.64
CA LYS A 120 -1.95 -2.12 37.95
C LYS A 120 -3.15 -1.18 37.92
N ILE A 121 -4.16 -1.52 37.14
CA ILE A 121 -5.40 -0.76 37.04
C ILE A 121 -6.57 -1.75 36.93
N ASP A 122 -7.65 -1.47 37.65
CA ASP A 122 -8.92 -2.16 37.43
C ASP A 122 -9.60 -1.52 36.22
N ALA A 123 -9.60 -2.22 35.08
CA ALA A 123 -10.24 -1.75 33.87
C ALA A 123 -11.77 -1.67 34.08
N PRO A 124 -12.44 -0.59 33.62
CA PRO A 124 -13.89 -0.53 33.59
C PRO A 124 -14.43 -1.73 32.79
N ARG A 125 -15.42 -2.44 33.35
CA ARG A 125 -16.03 -3.62 32.71
C ARG A 125 -17.46 -3.32 32.28
N LEU A 126 -17.85 -3.86 31.13
CA LEU A 126 -19.24 -3.84 30.70
C LEU A 126 -20.08 -4.76 31.61
N SER A 127 -21.31 -4.36 31.92
CA SER A 127 -22.25 -5.25 32.61
C SER A 127 -22.63 -6.44 31.70
N GLU A 128 -23.05 -7.56 32.28
CA GLU A 128 -23.46 -8.76 31.51
C GLU A 128 -24.54 -8.45 30.47
N ILE A 129 -25.50 -7.57 30.81
CA ILE A 129 -26.55 -7.11 29.90
C ILE A 129 -25.96 -6.33 28.71
N MET A 130 -24.92 -5.52 28.97
CA MET A 130 -24.26 -4.76 27.90
C MET A 130 -23.47 -5.68 26.98
N VAL A 131 -22.76 -6.67 27.55
CA VAL A 131 -22.01 -7.69 26.79
C VAL A 131 -22.94 -8.51 25.91
N ASP A 132 -24.07 -9.00 26.45
CA ASP A 132 -25.06 -9.77 25.70
C ASP A 132 -25.65 -8.97 24.52
N LYS A 133 -26.01 -7.70 24.75
CA LYS A 133 -26.53 -6.85 23.67
C LYS A 133 -25.49 -6.54 22.60
N LEU A 134 -24.26 -6.19 23.00
CA LEU A 134 -23.20 -5.84 22.04
C LEU A 134 -22.76 -7.04 21.22
N SER A 135 -22.56 -8.20 21.84
CA SER A 135 -22.14 -9.42 21.15
C SER A 135 -23.15 -9.86 20.08
N LYS A 136 -24.46 -9.66 20.32
CA LYS A 136 -25.52 -9.91 19.31
C LYS A 136 -25.51 -8.92 18.14
N CYS A 137 -25.01 -7.70 18.33
CA CYS A 137 -24.89 -6.70 17.28
C CYS A 137 -23.53 -6.75 16.55
N LEU A 138 -22.52 -7.37 17.16
CA LEU A 138 -21.19 -7.57 16.59
C LEU A 138 -21.05 -8.98 15.99
N ASP A 139 -21.83 -9.26 14.95
CA ASP A 139 -21.98 -10.54 14.25
C ASP A 139 -20.88 -10.89 13.22
N LYS A 140 -19.92 -9.99 12.98
CA LYS A 140 -18.83 -10.14 12.00
C LYS A 140 -17.51 -10.45 12.69
N GLU A 141 -16.58 -10.98 11.91
CA GLU A 141 -15.25 -11.32 12.40
C GLU A 141 -14.26 -10.15 12.35
N PHE A 142 -14.67 -9.03 11.76
CA PHE A 142 -13.88 -7.81 11.63
C PHE A 142 -14.74 -6.57 11.80
N TYR A 143 -14.22 -5.59 12.51
CA TYR A 143 -14.80 -4.26 12.63
C TYR A 143 -13.75 -3.18 12.65
N LEU A 144 -14.06 -2.02 12.09
CA LEU A 144 -13.34 -0.79 12.43
C LEU A 144 -13.75 -0.37 13.85
N LEU A 145 -12.81 0.14 14.64
CA LEU A 145 -13.12 0.61 16.01
C LEU A 145 -14.15 1.74 16.02
N ALA A 146 -14.17 2.56 14.97
CA ALA A 146 -15.18 3.59 14.78
C ALA A 146 -16.59 2.99 14.65
N ASP A 147 -16.73 1.84 13.99
CA ASP A 147 -18.03 1.18 13.80
C ASP A 147 -18.49 0.48 15.08
N ILE A 148 -17.58 -0.15 15.84
CA ILE A 148 -17.89 -0.65 17.20
C ILE A 148 -18.40 0.50 18.08
N ARG A 149 -17.75 1.66 18.02
CA ARG A 149 -18.15 2.85 18.80
C ARG A 149 -19.52 3.37 18.39
N LYS A 150 -19.83 3.40 17.09
CA LYS A 150 -21.17 3.76 16.59
C LYS A 150 -22.24 2.80 17.11
N VAL A 151 -21.99 1.49 17.04
CA VAL A 151 -22.90 0.46 17.56
C VAL A 151 -23.12 0.66 19.06
N TYR A 152 -22.04 0.82 19.83
CA TYR A 152 -22.12 1.08 21.27
C TYR A 152 -22.96 2.32 21.62
N ASN A 153 -22.69 3.46 20.99
CA ASN A 153 -23.42 4.70 21.23
C ASN A 153 -24.89 4.60 20.81
N THR A 154 -25.20 3.77 19.81
CA THR A 154 -26.59 3.54 19.36
C THR A 154 -27.37 2.72 20.39
N ILE A 155 -26.75 1.68 20.96
CA ILE A 155 -27.40 0.81 21.94
C ILE A 155 -27.47 1.47 23.33
N PHE A 156 -26.45 2.27 23.68
CA PHE A 156 -26.31 2.90 24.99
C PHE A 156 -26.01 4.41 24.89
N PRO A 157 -26.97 5.24 24.45
CA PRO A 157 -26.74 6.68 24.20
C PRO A 157 -26.31 7.48 25.42
N ASN A 158 -26.64 7.01 26.63
CA ASN A 158 -26.34 7.68 27.90
C ASN A 158 -25.21 7.00 28.70
N ALA A 159 -24.58 5.95 28.16
CA ALA A 159 -23.50 5.26 28.88
C ALA A 159 -22.18 6.02 28.75
N ASP A 160 -21.30 5.86 29.76
CA ASP A 160 -19.97 6.45 29.73
C ASP A 160 -19.19 5.94 28.50
N PRO A 161 -18.71 6.83 27.61
CA PRO A 161 -17.91 6.45 26.45
C PRO A 161 -16.60 5.71 26.78
N ASN A 162 -16.08 5.86 28.01
CA ASN A 162 -14.84 5.20 28.45
C ASN A 162 -15.04 3.73 28.86
N MET A 163 -16.28 3.30 29.01
CA MET A 163 -16.60 1.88 29.20
C MET A 163 -16.29 1.06 27.95
N LEU A 164 -16.29 1.67 26.76
CA LEU A 164 -15.80 1.03 25.55
C LEU A 164 -14.31 1.35 25.34
N ASN A 165 -13.47 0.45 25.83
CA ASN A 165 -12.01 0.51 25.79
C ASN A 165 -11.41 -0.82 25.25
N PRO A 166 -10.11 -0.90 24.93
CA PRO A 166 -9.51 -2.11 24.39
C PRO A 166 -9.73 -3.37 25.23
N PHE A 167 -9.73 -3.25 26.56
CA PHE A 167 -10.00 -4.38 27.46
C PHE A 167 -11.42 -4.93 27.27
N THR A 168 -12.44 -4.06 27.28
CA THR A 168 -13.83 -4.50 27.08
C THR A 168 -14.10 -5.07 25.69
N ILE A 169 -13.39 -4.58 24.66
CA ILE A 169 -13.48 -5.15 23.31
C ILE A 169 -12.83 -6.54 23.27
N LYS A 170 -11.78 -6.79 24.06
CA LYS A 170 -11.23 -8.14 24.25
C LYS A 170 -12.22 -9.08 24.92
N GLU A 171 -12.92 -8.62 25.96
CA GLU A 171 -13.99 -9.39 26.61
C GLU A 171 -15.14 -9.73 25.65
N LEU A 172 -15.42 -8.86 24.67
CA LEU A 172 -16.39 -9.12 23.59
C LEU A 172 -15.91 -10.14 22.53
N GLY A 173 -14.72 -10.73 22.70
CA GLY A 173 -14.22 -11.79 21.82
C GLY A 173 -13.37 -11.30 20.65
N PHE A 174 -12.76 -10.12 20.75
CA PHE A 174 -11.93 -9.55 19.70
C PHE A 174 -10.48 -9.32 20.14
N ARG A 175 -9.56 -9.35 19.17
CA ARG A 175 -8.22 -8.78 19.28
C ARG A 175 -8.25 -7.36 18.74
N VAL A 176 -7.75 -6.42 19.53
CA VAL A 176 -7.78 -4.99 19.23
C VAL A 176 -6.47 -4.57 18.57
N TYR A 177 -6.58 -3.80 17.49
CA TYR A 177 -5.48 -3.14 16.81
C TYR A 177 -5.75 -1.62 16.78
N SER A 178 -4.81 -0.83 16.25
CA SER A 178 -4.86 0.64 16.36
C SER A 178 -6.16 1.29 15.88
N ASN A 179 -6.81 0.75 14.84
CA ASN A 179 -8.04 1.29 14.27
C ASN A 179 -9.09 0.22 13.88
N TYR A 180 -8.81 -1.05 14.13
CA TYR A 180 -9.74 -2.16 13.86
C TYR A 180 -9.64 -3.25 14.93
N ALA A 181 -10.59 -4.18 14.90
CA ALA A 181 -10.62 -5.36 15.74
C ALA A 181 -10.95 -6.59 14.88
N VAL A 182 -10.36 -7.73 15.24
CA VAL A 182 -10.53 -9.02 14.56
C VAL A 182 -10.97 -10.05 15.58
N SER A 183 -11.84 -10.98 15.22
CA SER A 183 -12.27 -12.07 16.11
C SER A 183 -11.08 -12.81 16.72
N ASN A 184 -11.14 -13.08 18.03
CA ASN A 184 -10.07 -13.73 18.78
C ASN A 184 -9.83 -15.20 18.40
N LYS A 185 -10.70 -15.80 17.56
CA LYS A 185 -10.51 -17.12 16.96
C LYS A 185 -9.28 -17.21 16.06
N TYR A 186 -8.86 -16.07 15.50
CA TYR A 186 -7.59 -15.93 14.80
C TYR A 186 -6.51 -15.54 15.78
N THR A 187 -5.30 -16.07 15.66
CA THR A 187 -4.14 -15.72 16.48
C THR A 187 -3.61 -14.31 16.18
N SER A 188 -3.87 -13.79 14.97
CA SER A 188 -3.45 -12.46 14.53
C SER A 188 -4.33 -11.89 13.41
N ALA A 189 -4.24 -10.58 13.17
CA ALA A 189 -4.84 -9.93 12.00
C ALA A 189 -4.30 -10.49 10.68
N VAL A 190 -3.01 -10.83 10.63
CA VAL A 190 -2.37 -11.45 9.46
C VAL A 190 -3.04 -12.78 9.12
N GLU A 191 -3.29 -13.63 10.13
CA GLU A 191 -3.99 -14.90 9.93
C GLU A 191 -5.42 -14.69 9.42
N TYR A 192 -6.15 -13.72 9.99
CA TYR A 192 -7.48 -13.36 9.50
C TYR A 192 -7.48 -12.93 8.05
N PHE A 193 -6.62 -11.97 7.68
CA PHE A 193 -6.53 -11.47 6.31
C PHE A 193 -6.11 -12.57 5.33
N ARG A 194 -5.15 -13.42 5.72
CA ARG A 194 -4.81 -14.62 4.94
C ARG A 194 -6.01 -15.52 4.73
N THR A 195 -6.75 -15.80 5.79
CA THR A 195 -7.92 -16.69 5.75
C THR A 195 -8.96 -16.17 4.77
N ILE A 196 -9.36 -14.90 4.86
CA ILE A 196 -10.39 -14.35 3.96
C ILE A 196 -9.89 -14.22 2.51
N LEU A 197 -8.60 -13.96 2.29
CA LEU A 197 -8.00 -13.85 0.95
C LEU A 197 -7.76 -15.22 0.30
N THR A 198 -7.85 -16.31 1.06
CA THR A 198 -7.63 -17.67 0.58
C THR A 198 -8.83 -18.59 0.83
N ALA A 199 -9.94 -18.09 1.37
CA ALA A 199 -11.11 -18.91 1.68
C ALA A 199 -11.80 -19.46 0.42
N GLN A 200 -11.83 -18.70 -0.66
CA GLN A 200 -12.52 -19.05 -1.91
C GLN A 200 -11.54 -19.10 -3.09
N ASP A 201 -11.91 -19.81 -4.15
CA ASP A 201 -11.11 -19.88 -5.37
C ASP A 201 -11.05 -18.55 -6.12
N LEU A 202 -12.13 -17.77 -6.04
CA LEU A 202 -12.25 -16.43 -6.57
C LEU A 202 -12.61 -15.50 -5.42
N ILE A 203 -11.81 -14.46 -5.21
CA ILE A 203 -12.01 -13.47 -4.16
C ILE A 203 -12.28 -12.13 -4.83
N ASP A 204 -13.39 -11.49 -4.46
CA ASP A 204 -13.71 -10.12 -4.85
C ASP A 204 -13.50 -9.20 -3.66
N ALA A 205 -12.28 -8.67 -3.51
CA ALA A 205 -11.94 -7.81 -2.38
C ALA A 205 -12.64 -6.44 -2.44
N SER A 206 -13.24 -6.07 -3.59
CA SER A 206 -14.06 -4.85 -3.65
C SER A 206 -15.32 -4.94 -2.81
N GLN A 207 -15.69 -6.15 -2.35
CA GLN A 207 -16.81 -6.39 -1.44
C GLN A 207 -16.42 -6.29 0.04
N PHE A 208 -15.13 -6.18 0.34
CA PHE A 208 -14.67 -5.99 1.71
C PHE A 208 -14.96 -4.57 2.19
N PRO A 209 -15.09 -4.34 3.51
CA PRO A 209 -15.25 -3.00 4.06
C PRO A 209 -14.13 -2.08 3.55
N GLU A 210 -14.48 -0.90 3.03
CA GLU A 210 -13.52 0.01 2.40
C GLU A 210 -12.31 0.29 3.31
N GLY A 211 -12.54 0.59 4.59
CA GLY A 211 -11.47 0.83 5.55
C GLY A 211 -10.52 -0.35 5.76
N MET A 212 -10.98 -1.59 5.54
CA MET A 212 -10.16 -2.81 5.63
C MET A 212 -9.09 -2.85 4.56
N LEU A 213 -9.46 -2.52 3.32
CA LEU A 213 -8.54 -2.56 2.17
C LEU A 213 -7.33 -1.66 2.40
N THR A 214 -7.47 -0.67 3.26
CA THR A 214 -6.44 0.33 3.49
C THR A 214 -5.54 0.00 4.70
N ILE A 215 -5.84 -1.08 5.43
CA ILE A 215 -5.04 -1.54 6.58
C ILE A 215 -3.70 -2.10 6.11
N ILE A 216 -2.62 -1.68 6.77
CA ILE A 216 -1.27 -2.13 6.42
C ILE A 216 -1.12 -3.65 6.52
N ALA A 217 -1.60 -4.27 7.60
CA ALA A 217 -1.54 -5.72 7.76
C ALA A 217 -2.31 -6.48 6.65
N TYR A 218 -3.41 -5.91 6.13
CA TYR A 218 -4.13 -6.46 4.98
C TYR A 218 -3.28 -6.34 3.71
N MET A 219 -2.79 -5.13 3.42
CA MET A 219 -1.97 -4.87 2.23
C MET A 219 -0.70 -5.71 2.19
N SER A 220 0.00 -5.82 3.32
CA SER A 220 1.19 -6.67 3.46
C SER A 220 0.89 -8.13 3.17
N GLU A 221 -0.26 -8.65 3.62
CA GLU A 221 -0.64 -10.03 3.34
C GLU A 221 -1.05 -10.22 1.87
N VAL A 222 -1.74 -9.25 1.25
CA VAL A 222 -1.99 -9.26 -0.21
C VAL A 222 -0.68 -9.32 -0.98
N TYR A 223 0.29 -8.45 -0.68
CA TYR A 223 1.59 -8.45 -1.37
C TYR A 223 2.35 -9.75 -1.15
N ARG A 224 2.35 -10.29 0.07
CA ARG A 224 3.00 -11.57 0.38
C ARG A 224 2.39 -12.72 -0.44
N LEU A 225 1.06 -12.79 -0.49
CA LEU A 225 0.32 -13.83 -1.22
C LEU A 225 0.54 -13.73 -2.75
N LYS A 226 0.61 -12.51 -3.29
CA LYS A 226 0.93 -12.27 -4.70
C LYS A 226 2.36 -12.67 -5.04
N ALA A 227 3.33 -12.27 -4.22
CA ALA A 227 4.75 -12.56 -4.44
C ALA A 227 5.07 -14.07 -4.47
N CYS A 228 4.33 -14.89 -3.72
CA CYS A 228 4.47 -16.35 -3.78
C CYS A 228 3.49 -17.02 -4.74
N TYR A 229 2.77 -16.24 -5.55
CA TYR A 229 1.73 -16.69 -6.48
C TYR A 229 0.63 -17.55 -5.84
N GLU A 230 0.37 -17.40 -4.54
CA GLU A 230 -0.75 -18.09 -3.88
C GLU A 230 -2.09 -17.52 -4.33
N ILE A 231 -2.11 -16.21 -4.61
CA ILE A 231 -3.19 -15.52 -5.31
C ILE A 231 -2.63 -14.73 -6.49
N ILE A 232 -3.40 -14.64 -7.58
CA ILE A 232 -3.07 -13.83 -8.76
C ILE A 232 -4.21 -12.85 -9.01
N GLU A 233 -3.89 -11.58 -9.25
CA GLU A 233 -4.87 -10.54 -9.50
C GLU A 233 -5.31 -10.57 -10.97
N TYR A 234 -6.50 -11.10 -11.26
CA TYR A 234 -7.01 -11.23 -12.64
C TYR A 234 -7.80 -10.00 -13.10
N ARG A 235 -8.31 -9.20 -12.17
CA ARG A 235 -8.86 -7.85 -12.35
C ARG A 235 -8.55 -7.01 -11.11
N PRO A 236 -8.61 -5.66 -11.16
CA PRO A 236 -8.36 -4.83 -9.99
C PRO A 236 -9.14 -5.29 -8.75
N GLN A 237 -8.43 -5.61 -7.67
CA GLN A 237 -8.99 -6.13 -6.40
C GLN A 237 -9.71 -7.48 -6.50
N LYS A 238 -9.59 -8.19 -7.62
CA LYS A 238 -10.17 -9.52 -7.81
C LYS A 238 -9.04 -10.53 -7.99
N TYR A 239 -9.05 -11.54 -7.12
CA TYR A 239 -7.98 -12.50 -7.02
C TYR A 239 -8.48 -13.90 -7.33
N ILE A 240 -7.66 -14.67 -8.04
CA ILE A 240 -7.84 -16.11 -8.23
C ILE A 240 -6.79 -16.84 -7.39
N ASN A 241 -7.22 -17.82 -6.61
CA ASN A 241 -6.32 -18.66 -5.84
C ASN A 241 -5.62 -19.67 -6.76
N ILE A 242 -4.33 -19.92 -6.55
CA ILE A 242 -3.53 -20.84 -7.36
C ILE A 242 -4.13 -22.25 -7.43
N ARG A 243 -4.83 -22.70 -6.39
CA ARG A 243 -5.48 -24.02 -6.40
C ARG A 243 -6.52 -24.16 -7.51
N LYS A 244 -7.19 -23.07 -7.88
CA LYS A 244 -8.15 -23.08 -8.99
C LYS A 244 -7.44 -23.29 -10.32
N LEU A 245 -6.29 -22.65 -10.50
CA LEU A 245 -5.46 -22.84 -11.69
C LEU A 245 -4.84 -24.24 -11.73
N CYS A 246 -4.36 -24.76 -10.59
CA CYS A 246 -3.91 -26.15 -10.47
C CYS A 246 -5.00 -27.16 -10.87
N SER A 247 -6.27 -26.89 -10.55
CA SER A 247 -7.39 -27.79 -10.91
C SER A 247 -7.60 -27.96 -12.42
N VAL A 248 -7.04 -27.05 -13.23
CA VAL A 248 -7.07 -27.08 -14.70
C VAL A 248 -5.68 -27.29 -15.31
N GLY A 249 -4.71 -27.77 -14.53
CA GLY A 249 -3.34 -28.04 -14.99
C GLY A 249 -2.38 -26.84 -14.97
N MET A 250 -2.89 -25.62 -14.74
CA MET A 250 -2.12 -24.38 -14.77
C MET A 250 -1.48 -24.03 -13.41
N GLY A 251 -0.70 -24.96 -12.87
CA GLY A 251 -0.08 -24.80 -11.55
C GLY A 251 1.12 -23.85 -11.51
N SER A 252 1.78 -23.74 -10.35
CA SER A 252 2.92 -22.83 -10.15
C SER A 252 4.10 -23.06 -11.11
N HIS A 253 4.24 -24.26 -11.67
CA HIS A 253 5.28 -24.54 -12.66
C HIS A 253 5.01 -23.80 -13.98
N VAL A 254 3.75 -23.80 -14.45
CA VAL A 254 3.29 -23.06 -15.63
C VAL A 254 3.44 -21.55 -15.43
N ILE A 255 3.07 -21.03 -14.25
CA ILE A 255 3.22 -19.61 -13.92
C ILE A 255 4.70 -19.16 -14.01
N LYS A 256 5.62 -19.98 -13.50
CA LYS A 256 7.06 -19.69 -13.60
C LYS A 256 7.58 -19.86 -15.02
N ASP A 257 7.06 -20.82 -15.77
CA ASP A 257 7.41 -21.02 -17.18
C ASP A 257 6.99 -19.81 -18.01
N TYR A 258 5.79 -19.27 -17.78
CA TYR A 258 5.32 -18.04 -18.43
C TYR A 258 6.31 -16.88 -18.28
N CYS A 259 6.78 -16.61 -17.06
CA CYS A 259 7.78 -15.56 -16.83
C CYS A 259 9.09 -15.82 -17.60
N LYS A 260 9.58 -17.07 -17.60
CA LYS A 260 10.78 -17.46 -18.35
C LYS A 260 10.59 -17.33 -19.85
N SER A 261 9.44 -17.76 -20.37
CA SER A 261 9.07 -17.70 -21.78
C SER A 261 9.00 -16.25 -22.25
N VAL A 262 8.37 -15.36 -21.48
CA VAL A 262 8.39 -13.92 -21.76
C VAL A 262 9.81 -13.36 -21.72
N TYR A 263 10.62 -13.74 -20.72
CA TYR A 263 12.00 -13.24 -20.60
C TYR A 263 12.89 -13.72 -21.76
N ALA A 264 12.74 -14.96 -22.20
CA ALA A 264 13.48 -15.57 -23.29
C ALA A 264 13.00 -15.10 -24.66
N TYR A 265 11.72 -14.73 -24.79
CA TYR A 265 11.20 -14.13 -26.00
C TYR A 265 11.99 -12.85 -26.32
N SER A 266 12.16 -12.55 -27.61
CA SER A 266 12.85 -11.35 -28.06
C SER A 266 11.96 -10.11 -27.87
N VAL A 267 11.57 -9.86 -26.62
CA VAL A 267 10.74 -8.74 -26.22
C VAL A 267 11.51 -7.45 -26.50
N PRO A 268 10.85 -6.44 -27.08
CA PRO A 268 11.42 -5.09 -27.13
C PRO A 268 11.78 -4.61 -25.72
N THR A 269 12.75 -3.69 -25.60
CA THR A 269 13.22 -3.17 -24.31
C THR A 269 12.06 -2.75 -23.40
N TYR A 270 11.01 -2.17 -23.99
CA TYR A 270 9.76 -1.83 -23.33
C TYR A 270 8.59 -2.61 -23.94
N PHE A 271 7.70 -3.12 -23.11
CA PHE A 271 6.54 -3.88 -23.59
C PHE A 271 5.34 -3.79 -22.63
N THR A 272 4.16 -4.08 -23.17
CA THR A 272 2.96 -4.45 -22.41
C THR A 272 2.54 -5.86 -22.81
N ILE A 273 1.60 -6.47 -22.08
CA ILE A 273 1.05 -7.77 -22.52
C ILE A 273 0.41 -7.64 -23.90
N HIS A 274 -0.28 -6.53 -24.15
CA HIS A 274 -0.81 -6.20 -25.47
C HIS A 274 0.26 -6.24 -26.56
N SER A 275 1.37 -5.51 -26.37
CA SER A 275 2.42 -5.45 -27.39
C SER A 275 3.09 -6.82 -27.59
N LEU A 276 3.19 -7.65 -26.54
CA LEU A 276 3.72 -9.02 -26.63
C LEU A 276 2.84 -9.90 -27.53
N HIS A 277 1.53 -9.93 -27.27
CA HIS A 277 0.59 -10.69 -28.10
C HIS A 277 0.58 -10.19 -29.55
N ARG A 278 0.68 -8.87 -29.76
CA ARG A 278 0.77 -8.27 -31.11
C ARG A 278 1.99 -8.73 -31.90
N ILE A 279 3.13 -9.01 -31.26
CA ILE A 279 4.32 -9.55 -31.91
C ILE A 279 4.35 -11.08 -31.94
N GLY A 280 3.22 -11.74 -31.67
CA GLY A 280 3.04 -13.18 -31.80
C GLY A 280 3.56 -14.01 -30.64
N PHE A 281 3.77 -13.40 -29.45
CA PHE A 281 4.02 -14.20 -28.25
C PHE A 281 2.76 -14.99 -27.88
N GLU A 282 2.90 -16.29 -27.64
CA GLU A 282 1.84 -17.18 -27.20
C GLU A 282 2.37 -18.09 -26.09
N HIS A 283 1.50 -18.44 -25.14
CA HIS A 283 1.79 -19.36 -24.06
C HIS A 283 0.55 -20.19 -23.71
N GLU A 284 0.73 -21.39 -23.15
CA GLU A 284 -0.40 -22.23 -22.69
C GLU A 284 -1.30 -21.57 -21.63
N LEU A 285 -0.85 -20.47 -21.00
CA LEU A 285 -1.70 -19.71 -20.07
C LEU A 285 -2.77 -18.89 -20.81
N ASP A 286 -2.54 -18.57 -22.07
CA ASP A 286 -3.48 -17.80 -22.89
C ASP A 286 -4.79 -18.57 -23.12
N ASP A 287 -4.75 -19.92 -23.04
CA ASP A 287 -5.92 -20.80 -23.13
C ASP A 287 -6.95 -20.57 -22.01
N LEU A 288 -6.54 -19.94 -20.90
CA LEU A 288 -7.45 -19.57 -19.81
C LEU A 288 -8.39 -18.41 -20.19
N GLY A 289 -8.08 -17.65 -21.24
CA GLY A 289 -8.92 -16.56 -21.74
C GLY A 289 -9.03 -15.37 -20.79
N PHE A 290 -8.07 -15.17 -19.89
CA PHE A 290 -8.02 -13.98 -19.06
C PHE A 290 -7.62 -12.73 -19.86
N GLU A 291 -7.94 -11.55 -19.32
CA GLU A 291 -7.49 -10.27 -19.85
C GLU A 291 -6.01 -10.00 -19.51
N GLU A 292 -5.39 -9.06 -20.23
CA GLU A 292 -3.99 -8.61 -20.07
C GLU A 292 -3.58 -8.32 -18.60
N TRP A 293 -4.54 -7.90 -17.77
CA TRP A 293 -4.31 -7.63 -16.35
C TRP A 293 -3.84 -8.86 -15.57
N PHE A 294 -4.34 -10.05 -15.91
CA PHE A 294 -3.93 -11.30 -15.27
C PHE A 294 -2.46 -11.61 -15.55
N TYR A 295 -2.08 -11.64 -16.83
CA TYR A 295 -0.71 -11.96 -17.24
C TYR A 295 0.28 -10.91 -16.76
N SER A 296 -0.09 -9.63 -16.79
CA SER A 296 0.74 -8.57 -16.20
C SER A 296 0.86 -8.70 -14.68
N SER A 297 -0.12 -9.30 -13.99
CA SER A 297 -0.02 -9.58 -12.55
C SER A 297 0.85 -10.76 -12.21
N ILE A 298 1.12 -11.65 -13.17
CA ILE A 298 2.16 -12.66 -13.04
C ILE A 298 3.54 -11.98 -13.16
N LEU A 299 3.79 -11.23 -14.24
CA LEU A 299 5.11 -10.63 -14.50
C LEU A 299 5.54 -9.61 -13.44
N VAL A 300 4.61 -8.89 -12.81
CA VAL A 300 4.91 -7.93 -11.74
C VAL A 300 5.63 -8.57 -10.56
N GLU A 301 5.36 -9.84 -10.28
CA GLU A 301 5.93 -10.54 -9.13
C GLU A 301 7.29 -11.19 -9.46
N ASP A 302 7.66 -11.30 -10.75
CA ASP A 302 9.00 -11.69 -11.19
C ASP A 302 9.96 -10.49 -11.21
N LYS A 303 10.22 -9.98 -10.00
CA LYS A 303 11.09 -8.82 -9.75
C LYS A 303 12.56 -9.08 -10.12
N GLU A 304 12.97 -10.31 -10.39
CA GLU A 304 14.35 -10.66 -10.79
C GLU A 304 14.60 -10.33 -12.28
N HIS A 305 13.57 -10.46 -13.11
CA HIS A 305 13.69 -10.35 -14.56
C HIS A 305 13.06 -9.08 -15.13
N PHE A 306 12.10 -8.48 -14.42
CA PHE A 306 11.33 -7.35 -14.93
C PHE A 306 11.19 -6.23 -13.91
N CYS A 307 11.23 -5.00 -14.41
CA CYS A 307 10.71 -3.83 -13.72
C CYS A 307 9.50 -3.28 -14.49
N TYR A 308 8.65 -2.53 -13.79
CA TYR A 308 7.42 -2.03 -14.40
C TYR A 308 6.97 -0.70 -13.80
N ARG A 309 6.12 0.00 -14.55
CA ARG A 309 5.37 1.16 -14.08
C ARG A 309 3.93 1.09 -14.55
N ARG A 310 3.00 1.55 -13.71
CA ARG A 310 1.61 1.76 -14.15
C ARG A 310 1.49 2.98 -15.05
N VAL A 311 0.92 2.80 -16.23
CA VAL A 311 0.70 3.85 -17.23
C VAL A 311 -0.64 3.61 -17.92
N GLY A 312 -1.53 4.60 -17.95
CA GLY A 312 -2.78 4.53 -18.73
C GLY A 312 -3.65 3.31 -18.46
N LYS A 313 -3.92 3.01 -17.17
CA LYS A 313 -4.58 1.78 -16.66
C LYS A 313 -3.86 0.45 -16.94
N ASN A 314 -2.77 0.46 -17.71
CA ASN A 314 -1.95 -0.69 -18.02
C ASN A 314 -0.61 -0.69 -17.26
N ARG A 315 0.19 -1.72 -17.50
CA ARG A 315 1.53 -1.88 -16.93
C ARG A 315 2.54 -1.93 -18.06
N LEU A 316 3.43 -0.95 -18.06
CA LEU A 316 4.58 -0.88 -18.95
C LEU A 316 5.74 -1.59 -18.27
N PHE A 317 6.23 -2.65 -18.90
CA PHE A 317 7.35 -3.45 -18.44
C PHE A 317 8.63 -3.07 -19.18
N LYS A 318 9.74 -3.30 -18.50
CA LYS A 318 11.09 -3.25 -19.07
C LYS A 318 11.86 -4.48 -18.57
N LYS A 319 12.64 -5.08 -19.45
CA LYS A 319 13.50 -6.22 -19.12
C LYS A 319 14.69 -5.77 -18.28
N GLY A 320 14.99 -6.53 -17.23
CA GLY A 320 16.09 -6.29 -16.31
C GLY A 320 15.69 -5.49 -15.08
N GLN A 321 16.70 -4.92 -14.42
CA GLN A 321 16.57 -4.17 -13.18
C GLN A 321 16.60 -2.67 -13.42
N GLY A 322 16.00 -1.91 -12.50
CA GLY A 322 16.01 -0.45 -12.49
C GLY A 322 14.62 0.16 -12.70
N GLU A 323 14.57 1.48 -12.85
CA GLU A 323 13.32 2.22 -12.94
C GLU A 323 12.76 2.28 -14.37
N VAL A 324 11.44 2.44 -14.47
CA VAL A 324 10.70 2.64 -15.73
C VAL A 324 10.16 4.06 -15.77
N TYR A 325 10.76 4.90 -16.63
CA TYR A 325 10.32 6.28 -16.84
C TYR A 325 9.52 6.41 -18.13
N LEU A 326 8.41 7.15 -18.06
CA LEU A 326 7.57 7.42 -19.24
C LEU A 326 8.34 8.20 -20.31
N ALA A 327 9.21 9.13 -19.90
CA ALA A 327 10.03 9.90 -20.83
C ALA A 327 10.99 9.01 -21.64
N ASP A 328 11.71 8.11 -20.98
CA ASP A 328 12.64 7.17 -21.63
C ASP A 328 11.90 6.22 -22.59
N PHE A 329 10.68 5.82 -22.23
CA PHE A 329 9.83 5.02 -23.09
C PHE A 329 9.39 5.79 -24.34
N ILE A 330 8.93 7.04 -24.19
CA ILE A 330 8.56 7.90 -25.33
C ILE A 330 9.77 8.14 -26.24
N GLU A 331 10.93 8.44 -25.66
CA GLU A 331 12.18 8.60 -26.41
C GLU A 331 12.52 7.33 -27.20
N TRP A 332 12.41 6.16 -26.57
CA TRP A 332 12.62 4.88 -27.22
C TRP A 332 11.63 4.63 -28.38
N ILE A 333 10.35 4.96 -28.24
CA ILE A 333 9.36 4.88 -29.34
C ILE A 333 9.81 5.74 -30.53
N ILE A 334 10.12 7.02 -30.28
CA ILE A 334 10.53 7.97 -31.34
C ILE A 334 11.78 7.47 -32.07
N TYR A 335 12.75 6.93 -31.32
CA TYR A 335 13.95 6.32 -31.91
C TYR A 335 13.66 5.07 -32.73
N SER A 336 12.77 4.20 -32.26
CA SER A 336 12.46 2.93 -32.94
C SER A 336 11.80 3.12 -34.32
N LYS A 337 11.27 4.32 -34.60
CA LYS A 337 10.58 4.66 -35.85
C LYS A 337 11.44 5.45 -36.84
N ASP A 338 12.69 5.75 -36.49
CA ASP A 338 13.62 6.56 -37.31
C ASP A 338 13.10 7.97 -37.69
N THR A 339 12.05 8.48 -37.03
CA THR A 339 11.41 9.75 -37.43
C THR A 339 12.01 11.01 -36.80
N LEU A 340 12.90 10.89 -35.80
CA LEU A 340 13.55 11.97 -35.00
C LEU A 340 12.59 13.00 -34.34
N SER A 341 11.30 12.93 -34.66
CA SER A 341 10.19 13.73 -34.16
C SER A 341 8.89 12.98 -34.39
N MET A 342 7.90 13.21 -33.53
CA MET A 342 6.56 12.64 -33.66
C MET A 342 5.56 13.67 -33.16
N ASP A 343 4.44 13.79 -33.88
CA ASP A 343 3.31 14.58 -33.42
C ASP A 343 2.72 13.97 -32.14
N VAL A 344 2.19 14.79 -31.23
CA VAL A 344 1.66 14.28 -29.95
C VAL A 344 0.44 13.37 -30.11
N TYR A 345 -0.37 13.59 -31.15
CA TYR A 345 -1.51 12.72 -31.46
C TYR A 345 -1.04 11.43 -32.11
N ASP A 346 -0.07 11.48 -33.04
CA ASP A 346 0.56 10.28 -33.59
C ASP A 346 1.18 9.41 -32.47
N LEU A 347 1.85 10.04 -31.50
CA LEU A 347 2.39 9.35 -30.32
C LEU A 347 1.30 8.74 -29.44
N SER A 348 0.19 9.45 -29.23
CA SER A 348 -0.96 8.92 -28.50
C SER A 348 -1.58 7.71 -29.21
N ASP A 349 -1.71 7.77 -30.53
CA ASP A 349 -2.24 6.67 -31.34
C ASP A 349 -1.30 5.47 -31.34
N GLU A 350 0.01 5.69 -31.42
CA GLU A 350 1.02 4.64 -31.28
C GLU A 350 0.96 3.98 -29.89
N LEU A 351 0.89 4.77 -28.81
CA LEU A 351 0.78 4.25 -27.44
C LEU A 351 -0.50 3.42 -27.25
N LEU A 352 -1.62 3.88 -27.80
CA LEU A 352 -2.89 3.17 -27.71
C LEU A 352 -2.87 1.90 -28.55
N ASN A 353 -2.46 1.97 -29.81
CA ASN A 353 -2.54 0.85 -30.72
C ASN A 353 -1.49 -0.21 -30.41
N GLU A 354 -0.22 0.16 -30.23
CA GLU A 354 0.86 -0.83 -30.03
C GLU A 354 0.96 -1.34 -28.60
N TYR A 355 0.62 -0.51 -27.61
CA TYR A 355 0.83 -0.83 -26.20
C TYR A 355 -0.45 -0.88 -25.37
N ASN A 356 -1.61 -0.55 -25.93
CA ASN A 356 -2.88 -0.38 -25.21
C ASN A 356 -2.80 0.68 -24.11
N ILE A 357 -1.92 1.67 -24.25
CA ILE A 357 -1.70 2.71 -23.25
C ILE A 357 -2.47 3.97 -23.63
N SER A 358 -3.49 4.31 -22.83
CA SER A 358 -4.23 5.56 -22.99
C SER A 358 -3.75 6.61 -22.00
N ILE A 359 -3.18 7.70 -22.51
CA ILE A 359 -2.68 8.83 -21.72
C ILE A 359 -3.26 10.13 -22.30
N GLU A 360 -3.70 11.04 -21.43
CA GLU A 360 -4.13 12.37 -21.85
C GLU A 360 -2.95 13.15 -22.43
N THR A 361 -3.17 13.83 -23.56
CA THR A 361 -2.12 14.52 -24.32
C THR A 361 -1.29 15.49 -23.46
N PHE A 362 -1.91 16.20 -22.51
CA PHE A 362 -1.17 17.11 -21.62
C PHE A 362 -0.11 16.37 -20.78
N LYS A 363 -0.38 15.12 -20.35
CA LYS A 363 0.59 14.31 -19.58
C LYS A 363 1.75 13.83 -20.44
N LEU A 364 1.49 13.54 -21.72
CA LEU A 364 2.55 13.26 -22.69
C LEU A 364 3.46 14.48 -22.85
N VAL A 365 2.86 15.66 -23.00
CA VAL A 365 3.59 16.93 -23.10
C VAL A 365 4.39 17.23 -21.82
N GLU A 366 3.86 16.93 -20.64
CA GLU A 366 4.62 17.07 -19.39
C GLU A 366 5.79 16.09 -19.31
N ALA A 367 5.58 14.81 -19.64
CA ALA A 367 6.62 13.79 -19.60
C ALA A 367 7.78 14.10 -20.55
N THR A 368 7.51 14.74 -21.70
CA THR A 368 8.58 15.17 -22.62
C THR A 368 9.40 16.34 -22.09
N LYS A 369 8.84 17.23 -21.25
CA LYS A 369 9.56 18.38 -20.68
C LYS A 369 10.54 18.02 -19.56
N GLU A 370 10.33 16.89 -18.89
CA GLU A 370 11.17 16.42 -17.78
C GLU A 370 12.52 15.84 -18.25
N ASN A 371 12.70 15.65 -19.57
CA ASN A 371 13.93 15.13 -20.17
C ASN A 371 14.30 15.92 -21.43
N SER A 372 15.41 15.54 -22.12
CA SER A 372 16.01 16.21 -23.30
C SER A 372 15.12 16.40 -24.55
N LEU A 373 13.79 16.31 -24.44
CA LEU A 373 12.82 16.47 -25.52
C LEU A 373 12.21 17.89 -25.47
N TYR A 374 12.19 18.57 -26.62
CA TYR A 374 11.50 19.83 -26.85
C TYR A 374 10.10 19.59 -27.39
N TYR A 375 9.09 20.02 -26.64
CA TYR A 375 7.74 20.12 -27.16
C TYR A 375 7.49 21.50 -27.78
N ASP A 376 7.18 21.56 -29.07
CA ASP A 376 6.76 22.78 -29.75
C ASP A 376 5.25 22.94 -29.64
N ARG A 377 4.81 24.02 -28.98
CA ARG A 377 3.38 24.32 -28.78
C ARG A 377 2.67 24.82 -30.04
N ILE A 378 3.40 25.27 -31.05
CA ILE A 378 2.83 25.80 -32.29
C ILE A 378 2.59 24.67 -33.29
N THR A 379 3.48 23.68 -33.31
CA THR A 379 3.38 22.53 -34.22
C THR A 379 2.81 21.28 -33.56
N GLU A 380 2.61 21.29 -32.23
CA GLU A 380 2.15 20.15 -31.41
C GLU A 380 3.08 18.91 -31.49
N LYS A 381 4.33 19.12 -31.90
CA LYS A 381 5.36 18.08 -32.06
C LYS A 381 6.28 17.96 -30.85
N SER A 382 6.62 16.73 -30.51
CA SER A 382 7.72 16.41 -29.61
C SER A 382 8.99 16.11 -30.43
N THR A 383 10.04 16.89 -30.23
CA THR A 383 11.32 16.84 -30.97
C THR A 383 12.47 16.66 -29.98
N GLN A 384 13.49 15.85 -30.27
CA GLN A 384 14.65 15.80 -29.38
C GLN A 384 15.47 17.09 -29.43
N ILE A 385 15.81 17.71 -28.29
CA ILE A 385 16.90 18.69 -28.24
C ILE A 385 18.19 17.88 -28.34
N MET A 386 18.62 17.66 -29.58
CA MET A 386 19.92 17.12 -29.91
C MET A 386 20.99 18.07 -29.37
N LYS A 387 21.44 17.87 -28.13
CA LYS A 387 22.74 18.30 -27.62
C LYS A 387 23.16 19.72 -28.09
N TYR A 388 22.25 20.70 -28.05
CA TYR A 388 22.49 22.00 -28.69
C TYR A 388 23.52 22.88 -27.96
N ILE A 389 24.13 22.35 -26.88
CA ILE A 389 25.10 23.05 -26.04
C ILE A 389 26.52 22.44 -26.05
N LEU A 390 26.78 21.22 -26.57
CA LEU A 390 28.10 20.58 -26.34
C LEU A 390 29.02 20.30 -27.55
N MET A 391 28.72 20.74 -28.77
CA MET A 391 29.67 20.60 -29.89
C MET A 391 29.93 21.82 -30.79
N LYS A 392 29.28 22.98 -30.56
CA LYS A 392 29.70 24.25 -31.20
C LYS A 392 30.46 25.21 -30.29
N SER A 393 30.81 24.79 -29.06
CA SER A 393 31.85 25.45 -28.23
C SER A 393 33.25 24.86 -28.41
N ARG A 394 33.43 23.86 -29.29
CA ARG A 394 34.75 23.44 -29.80
C ARG A 394 34.86 23.80 -31.28
N ARG A 395 35.69 24.81 -31.58
CA ARG A 395 35.88 25.54 -32.86
C ARG A 395 34.93 26.74 -32.98
N LYS A 396 35.04 27.83 -32.21
CA LYS A 396 36.12 28.84 -32.28
C LYS A 396 37.29 28.48 -33.19
N LYS A 397 37.20 28.87 -34.46
CA LYS A 397 37.98 30.03 -34.89
C LYS A 397 37.00 31.13 -35.27
#